data_AF-A0A0R2FUG5-F1
#
_entry.id   AF-A0A0R2FUG5-F1
#
_cell.length_a   1.000
_cell.length_b   1.000
_cell.length_c   1.000
_cell.angle_alpha   90.00
_cell.angle_beta   90.00
_cell.angle_gamma   90.00
#
_symmetry.space_group_name_H-M   'P 1'
#
loop_
_entity.id
_entity.type
_entity.pdbx_description
1 polymer ?
#
loop_
_entity_poly.entity_id
_entity_poly.type
_entity_poly.pdbx_seq_one_letter_code
_entity_poly.pdbx_strand_id
1 'polypeptide(L)'
;MIKTRFTPKQGYIVQSKRGGGGYIRIQKAQFMDDHELLDQMVENVPATISQRDALAVVQRLYDEEIIDRKTSNIILATLSHQTLNVGSKKIEDGLRARLLVAILESLRYESK
;
A
#
# COMPACT_ATOMS: atom_id res chain seq x y z
N MET A 1 -4.95 -9.70 33.22
CA MET A 1 -4.45 -8.55 32.44
C MET A 1 -3.95 -8.96 31.04
N ILE A 2 -4.74 -9.68 30.24
CA ILE A 2 -4.33 -10.10 28.87
C ILE A 2 -4.75 -9.06 27.81
N LYS A 3 -5.92 -8.42 27.99
CA LYS A 3 -6.46 -7.43 27.05
C LYS A 3 -5.61 -6.16 26.84
N THR A 4 -4.67 -5.87 27.75
CA THR A 4 -3.88 -4.63 27.73
C THR A 4 -2.53 -4.77 27.02
N ARG A 5 -2.05 -6.00 26.76
CA ARG A 5 -0.76 -6.25 26.08
C ARG A 5 -0.90 -6.94 24.71
N PHE A 6 -2.08 -7.49 24.43
CA PHE A 6 -2.38 -8.13 23.16
C PHE A 6 -3.57 -7.39 22.54
N THR A 7 -3.29 -6.18 22.07
CA THR A 7 -4.27 -5.37 21.35
C THR A 7 -4.07 -5.53 19.84
N PRO A 8 -5.14 -5.36 19.03
CA PRO A 8 -4.98 -5.28 17.57
C PRO A 8 -3.94 -4.24 17.16
N LYS A 9 -3.91 -3.09 17.85
CA LYS A 9 -2.91 -2.02 17.68
C LYS A 9 -1.45 -2.46 17.86
N GLN A 10 -1.19 -3.58 18.53
CA GLN A 10 0.15 -4.11 18.79
C GLN A 10 0.49 -5.34 17.96
N GLY A 11 -0.31 -5.68 16.94
CA GLY A 11 0.01 -6.82 16.10
C GLY A 11 -0.64 -8.13 16.52
N TYR A 12 -1.69 -8.14 17.33
CA TYR A 12 -2.26 -9.38 17.89
C TYR A 12 -3.77 -9.50 17.69
N ILE A 13 -4.18 -10.66 17.16
CA ILE A 13 -5.59 -11.07 17.09
C ILE A 13 -5.88 -11.95 18.31
N VAL A 14 -6.88 -11.56 19.10
CA VAL A 14 -7.30 -12.30 20.30
C VAL A 14 -8.70 -12.86 20.07
N GLN A 15 -8.82 -14.19 20.02
CA GLN A 15 -10.09 -14.90 20.00
C GLN A 15 -10.36 -15.53 21.37
N SER A 16 -11.57 -15.38 21.90
CA SER A 16 -11.95 -16.00 23.18
C SER A 16 -13.30 -16.70 23.11
N LYS A 17 -13.39 -17.91 23.66
CA LYS A 17 -14.65 -18.65 23.87
C LYS A 17 -14.94 -18.78 25.36
N ARG A 18 -16.19 -18.51 25.79
CA ARG A 18 -16.64 -18.68 27.20
C ARG A 18 -17.56 -19.91 27.32
N GLY A 19 -17.31 -20.76 28.32
CA GLY A 19 -18.00 -22.04 28.57
C GLY A 19 -17.05 -23.13 29.10
N GLY A 20 -17.55 -24.35 29.36
CA GLY A 20 -16.82 -25.49 29.99
C GLY A 20 -15.61 -26.08 29.23
N GLY A 21 -15.08 -25.36 28.24
CA GLY A 21 -13.88 -25.68 27.46
C GLY A 21 -13.28 -24.39 26.87
N GLY A 22 -13.36 -23.30 27.61
CA GLY A 22 -12.93 -21.98 27.16
C GLY A 22 -11.43 -21.92 26.92
N TYR A 23 -11.04 -21.31 25.80
CA TYR A 23 -9.65 -21.00 25.49
C TYR A 23 -9.55 -19.55 25.04
N ILE A 24 -8.35 -19.00 25.18
CA ILE A 24 -7.94 -17.73 24.56
C ILE A 24 -6.87 -18.11 23.53
N ARG A 25 -7.14 -17.85 22.24
CA ARG A 25 -6.16 -18.01 21.17
C ARG A 25 -5.62 -16.63 20.84
N ILE A 26 -4.32 -16.45 21.06
CA ILE A 26 -3.59 -15.24 20.71
C ILE A 26 -2.73 -15.59 19.49
N GLN A 27 -2.98 -14.93 18.37
CA GLN A 27 -2.15 -15.05 17.17
C GLN A 27 -1.45 -13.72 16.94
N LYS A 28 -0.14 -13.77 16.68
CA LYS A 28 0.57 -12.61 16.14
C LYS A 28 0.05 -12.41 14.72
N ALA A 29 -0.66 -11.33 14.48
CA ALA A 29 -0.95 -10.88 13.13
C ALA A 29 0.39 -10.50 12.50
N GLN A 30 0.79 -11.21 11.46
CA GLN A 30 1.81 -10.71 10.54
C GLN A 30 1.14 -9.57 9.77
N PHE A 31 1.14 -8.38 10.35
CA PHE A 31 1.06 -7.18 9.54
C PHE A 31 2.32 -7.22 8.67
N MET A 32 2.16 -7.22 7.34
CA MET A 32 3.30 -6.87 6.49
C MET A 32 3.74 -5.49 6.94
N ASP A 33 5.03 -5.34 7.19
CA ASP A 33 5.59 -4.01 7.41
C ASP A 33 5.26 -3.17 6.17
N ASP A 34 4.91 -1.89 6.32
CA ASP A 34 4.63 -1.01 5.18
C ASP A 34 5.82 -1.02 4.21
N HIS A 35 7.03 -1.21 4.74
CA HIS A 35 8.26 -1.46 3.97
C HIS A 35 8.21 -2.71 3.09
N GLU A 36 7.80 -3.88 3.63
CA GLU A 36 7.70 -5.12 2.86
C GLU A 36 6.62 -5.02 1.78
N LEU A 37 5.51 -4.33 2.07
CA LEU A 37 4.46 -4.07 1.10
C LEU A 37 4.95 -3.14 -0.03
N LEU A 38 5.64 -2.06 0.33
CA LEU A 38 6.21 -1.13 -0.64
C LEU A 38 7.28 -1.80 -1.52
N ASP A 39 8.16 -2.62 -0.95
CA ASP A 39 9.18 -3.36 -1.70
C ASP A 39 8.53 -4.31 -2.71
N GLN A 40 7.52 -5.08 -2.28
CA GLN A 40 6.76 -5.91 -3.20
C GLN A 40 6.07 -5.09 -4.30
N MET A 41 5.52 -3.92 -3.97
CA MET A 41 4.85 -3.08 -4.96
C MET A 41 5.84 -2.54 -5.99
N VAL A 42 7.05 -2.10 -5.56
CA VAL A 42 8.12 -1.62 -6.45
C VAL A 42 8.57 -2.71 -7.41
N GLU A 43 8.85 -3.91 -6.90
CA GLU A 43 9.30 -5.05 -7.72
C GLU A 43 8.27 -5.50 -8.76
N ASN A 44 6.98 -5.31 -8.46
CA ASN A 44 5.89 -5.70 -9.33
C ASN A 44 5.47 -4.63 -10.34
N VAL A 45 6.06 -3.42 -10.33
CA VAL A 45 5.73 -2.41 -11.34
C VAL A 45 6.34 -2.81 -12.70
N PRO A 46 5.53 -3.02 -13.74
CA PRO A 46 6.03 -3.35 -15.07
C PRO A 46 6.73 -2.14 -15.71
N ALA A 47 7.57 -2.39 -16.73
CA ALA A 47 8.28 -1.33 -17.47
C ALA A 47 7.37 -0.30 -18.14
N THR A 48 6.09 -0.63 -18.35
CA THR A 48 5.04 0.27 -18.86
C THR A 48 3.76 0.00 -18.11
N ILE A 49 3.05 1.06 -17.70
CA ILE A 49 1.79 0.93 -16.97
C ILE A 49 0.73 1.86 -17.54
N SER A 50 -0.48 1.34 -17.74
CA SER A 50 -1.62 2.15 -18.16
C SER A 50 -2.09 3.06 -17.01
N GLN A 51 -2.80 4.15 -17.33
CA GLN A 51 -3.39 5.01 -16.30
C GLN A 51 -4.34 4.24 -15.37
N ARG A 52 -5.10 3.27 -15.90
CA ARG A 52 -6.04 2.46 -15.11
C ARG A 52 -5.30 1.58 -14.11
N ASP A 53 -4.23 0.93 -14.55
CA ASP A 53 -3.49 0.01 -13.67
C ASP A 53 -2.68 0.81 -12.64
N ALA A 54 -2.15 1.98 -13.00
CA ALA A 54 -1.54 2.91 -12.04
C ALA A 54 -2.56 3.38 -10.98
N LEU A 55 -3.80 3.66 -11.37
CA LEU A 55 -4.87 3.99 -10.41
C LEU A 55 -5.12 2.85 -9.44
N ALA A 56 -5.12 1.60 -9.89
CA ALA A 56 -5.28 0.44 -8.99
C ALA A 56 -4.13 0.33 -7.97
N VAL A 57 -2.89 0.64 -8.38
CA VAL A 57 -1.75 0.68 -7.45
C VAL A 57 -1.93 1.78 -6.41
N VAL A 58 -2.32 2.99 -6.81
CA VAL A 58 -2.54 4.11 -5.88
C VAL A 58 -3.73 3.86 -4.95
N GLN A 59 -4.79 3.25 -5.46
CA GLN A 59 -5.94 2.85 -4.65
C GLN A 59 -5.52 1.85 -3.56
N ARG A 60 -4.67 0.87 -3.90
CA ARG A 60 -4.12 -0.07 -2.91
C ARG A 60 -3.31 0.65 -1.83
N LEU A 61 -2.47 1.63 -2.19
CA LEU A 61 -1.73 2.43 -1.19
C LEU A 61 -2.67 3.18 -0.23
N TYR A 62 -3.80 3.66 -0.73
CA TYR A 62 -4.80 4.35 0.08
C TYR A 62 -5.58 3.36 0.96
N ASP A 63 -5.97 2.21 0.43
CA ASP A 63 -6.74 1.18 1.15
C ASP A 63 -5.93 0.55 2.29
N GLU A 64 -4.61 0.42 2.11
CA GLU A 64 -3.67 -0.05 3.13
C GLU A 64 -3.21 1.08 4.08
N GLU A 65 -3.82 2.26 4.00
CA GLU A 65 -3.55 3.44 4.85
C GLU A 65 -2.10 3.98 4.78
N ILE A 66 -1.31 3.60 3.77
CA ILE A 66 0.07 4.10 3.54
C ILE A 66 0.05 5.58 3.14
N ILE A 67 -0.95 5.99 2.36
CA ILE A 67 -1.13 7.38 1.93
C ILE A 67 -2.52 7.89 2.27
N ASP A 68 -2.62 9.18 2.54
CA ASP A 68 -3.91 9.83 2.74
C ASP A 68 -4.60 10.17 1.41
N ARG A 69 -5.88 10.56 1.50
CA ARG A 69 -6.69 10.92 0.33
C ARG A 69 -6.08 12.08 -0.45
N LYS A 70 -5.47 13.05 0.23
CA LYS A 70 -4.86 14.23 -0.40
C LYS A 70 -3.67 13.80 -1.26
N THR A 71 -2.79 12.97 -0.72
CA THR A 71 -1.60 12.44 -1.40
C THR A 71 -1.99 11.55 -2.57
N SER A 72 -2.98 10.68 -2.39
CA SER A 72 -3.57 9.88 -3.48
C SER A 72 -4.03 10.75 -4.66
N ASN A 73 -4.80 11.82 -4.40
CA ASN A 73 -5.26 12.73 -5.45
C ASN A 73 -4.10 13.43 -6.18
N ILE A 74 -3.06 13.84 -5.45
CA ILE A 74 -1.87 14.48 -6.05
C ILE A 74 -1.16 13.48 -6.97
N ILE A 75 -0.91 12.27 -6.50
CA ILE A 75 -0.27 11.21 -7.29
C ILE A 75 -1.08 10.91 -8.56
N LEU A 76 -2.40 10.73 -8.43
CA LEU A 76 -3.28 10.45 -9.58
C LEU A 76 -3.28 11.59 -10.59
N ALA A 77 -3.27 12.85 -10.13
CA ALA A 77 -3.16 14.00 -11.03
C ALA A 77 -1.83 13.95 -11.81
N THR A 78 -0.71 13.72 -11.13
CA THR A 78 0.62 13.63 -11.75
C THR A 78 0.73 12.49 -12.77
N LEU A 79 0.06 11.37 -12.54
CA LEU A 79 0.09 10.19 -13.42
C LEU A 79 -0.96 10.24 -14.54
N SER A 80 -1.82 11.26 -14.58
CA SER A 80 -2.91 11.36 -15.55
C SER A 80 -2.40 11.57 -16.98
N HIS A 81 -3.14 11.07 -17.97
CA HIS A 81 -2.87 11.35 -19.38
C HIS A 81 -2.84 12.86 -19.67
N GLN A 82 -3.71 13.65 -19.01
CA GLN A 82 -3.75 15.10 -19.19
C GLN A 82 -2.46 15.79 -18.75
N THR A 83 -1.82 15.29 -17.68
CA THR A 83 -0.57 15.84 -17.16
C THR A 83 0.64 15.36 -17.95
N LEU A 84 0.71 14.07 -18.28
CA LEU A 84 1.85 13.54 -19.02
C LEU A 84 1.83 13.99 -20.48
N ASN A 85 0.66 13.94 -21.12
CA ASN A 85 0.35 14.40 -22.48
C ASN A 85 1.51 14.23 -23.46
N VAL A 86 2.04 13.00 -23.52
CA VAL A 86 3.17 12.68 -24.38
C VAL A 86 2.60 12.09 -25.66
N GLY A 87 2.99 12.62 -26.83
CA GLY A 87 2.40 12.27 -28.13
C GLY A 87 2.50 10.80 -28.58
N SER A 88 3.01 9.90 -27.73
CA SER A 88 3.02 8.45 -27.93
C SER A 88 2.61 7.74 -26.64
N LYS A 89 1.55 6.93 -26.73
CA LYS A 89 1.03 6.12 -25.61
C LYS A 89 2.10 5.22 -24.99
N LYS A 90 2.97 4.61 -25.80
CA LYS A 90 4.04 3.72 -25.29
C LYS A 90 5.07 4.48 -24.46
N ILE A 91 5.42 5.70 -24.87
CA ILE A 91 6.36 6.55 -24.12
C ILE A 91 5.70 7.04 -22.84
N GLU A 92 4.44 7.44 -22.93
CA GLU A 92 3.65 7.89 -21.79
C GLU A 92 3.50 6.79 -20.72
N ASP A 93 3.12 5.57 -21.12
CA ASP A 93 2.97 4.44 -20.20
C ASP A 93 4.31 4.05 -19.54
N GLY A 94 5.43 4.18 -20.26
CA GLY A 94 6.77 3.98 -19.70
C GLY A 94 7.20 5.10 -18.75
N LEU A 95 6.86 6.36 -19.06
CA LEU A 95 7.10 7.50 -18.17
C LEU A 95 6.28 7.37 -16.89
N ARG A 96 5.00 6.97 -17.00
CA ARG A 96 4.12 6.72 -15.87
C ARG A 96 4.67 5.64 -14.95
N ALA A 97 5.19 4.54 -15.49
CA ALA A 97 5.81 3.48 -14.70
C ALA A 97 7.00 3.99 -13.90
N ARG A 98 7.90 4.77 -14.53
CA ARG A 98 9.07 5.36 -13.84
C ARG A 98 8.66 6.35 -12.74
N LEU A 99 7.65 7.18 -13.00
CA LEU A 99 7.13 8.11 -11.99
C LEU A 99 6.51 7.36 -10.81
N LEU A 100 5.73 6.31 -11.08
CA LEU A 100 5.12 5.48 -10.04
C LEU A 100 6.19 4.81 -9.16
N VAL A 101 7.22 4.22 -9.77
CA VAL A 101 8.36 3.66 -9.03
C VAL A 101 9.04 4.72 -8.16
N ALA A 102 9.31 5.91 -8.70
CA ALA A 102 9.94 6.99 -7.93
C ALA A 102 9.08 7.44 -6.73
N ILE A 103 7.76 7.46 -6.88
CA ILE A 103 6.82 7.78 -5.80
C ILE A 103 6.84 6.70 -4.73
N LEU A 104 6.75 5.42 -5.11
CA LEU A 104 6.82 4.29 -4.18
C LEU A 104 8.15 4.28 -3.40
N GLU A 105 9.25 4.54 -4.09
CA GLU A 105 10.57 4.72 -3.49
C GLU A 105 10.62 5.89 -2.50
N SER A 106 10.01 7.03 -2.84
CA SER A 106 9.92 8.18 -1.93
C SER A 106 9.17 7.85 -0.64
N LEU A 107 8.04 7.14 -0.75
CA LEU A 107 7.25 6.71 0.41
C LEU A 107 8.05 5.75 1.31
N ARG A 108 8.90 4.89 0.71
CA ARG A 108 9.78 3.99 1.46
C ARG A 108 10.77 4.74 2.37
N TYR A 109 11.26 5.92 1.96
CA TYR A 109 12.20 6.70 2.78
C TYR A 109 11.53 7.46 3.94
N GLU A 110 10.27 7.86 3.82
CA GLU A 110 9.54 8.53 4.92
C GLU A 110 9.17 7.57 6.06
N SER A 111 9.04 6.26 5.76
CA SER A 111 8.72 5.25 6.77
C SER A 111 9.95 4.78 7.60
N LYS A 112 11.13 5.38 7.45
CA LYS A 112 12.35 5.07 8.22
C LYS A 112 12.48 5.84 9.54
#